data_AF-A0A839YFE4-F1
#
_entry.id   AF-A0A839YFE4-F1
#
_cell.length_a   1.000
_cell.length_b   1.000
_cell.length_c   1.000
_cell.angle_alpha   90.00
_cell.angle_beta   90.00
_cell.angle_gamma   90.00
#
_symmetry.space_group_name_H-M   'P 1'
#
loop_
_entity.id
_entity.type
_entity.pdbx_description
1 polymer ?
#
loop_
_entity_poly.entity_id
_entity_poly.type
_entity_poly.pdbx_seq_one_letter_code
_entity_poly.pdbx_strand_id
1 'polypeptide(L)'
;MYVPLIAGLALALTATEPVPAAAPDTAHQVQLDHRGQRVDVTYRSDVSVTHRQVGAVGAPGRPSALRCAWQASVAVQREARHPAGHVLARTVSADKPLTGSRPGWCATQKDAIAQDVAARSGAIREHLLAVAARDQDSLVAELDAAHDRVRG
;
A
#
# COMPACT_ATOMS: atom_id res chain seq x y z
N MET A 1 -3.17 59.21 41.20
CA MET A 1 -3.56 58.90 39.81
C MET A 1 -2.48 57.99 39.25
N TYR A 2 -2.80 56.71 39.07
CA TYR A 2 -1.85 55.60 38.89
C TYR A 2 -2.15 54.96 37.52
N VAL A 3 -1.14 54.70 36.70
CA VAL A 3 -1.29 53.97 35.42
C VAL A 3 -0.31 52.79 35.47
N PRO A 4 -0.78 51.53 35.55
CA PRO A 4 0.09 50.38 35.41
C PRO A 4 0.23 49.98 33.93
N LEU A 5 1.48 49.80 33.50
CA LEU A 5 1.85 49.07 32.29
C LEU A 5 1.43 47.60 32.46
N ILE A 6 0.63 47.07 31.53
CA ILE A 6 0.34 45.63 31.44
C ILE A 6 1.00 45.10 30.16
N ALA A 7 2.04 44.31 30.34
CA ALA A 7 2.69 43.54 29.29
C ALA A 7 1.81 42.34 28.91
N GLY A 8 1.30 42.33 27.67
CA GLY A 8 0.51 41.23 27.11
C GLY A 8 1.41 40.11 26.60
N LEU A 9 1.34 38.95 27.25
CA LEU A 9 2.00 37.71 26.87
C LEU A 9 1.16 37.01 25.78
N ALA A 10 1.65 36.94 24.54
CA ALA A 10 0.99 36.19 23.47
C ALA A 10 1.43 34.71 23.50
N LEU A 11 0.54 33.82 23.92
CA LEU A 11 0.72 32.37 23.76
C LEU A 11 0.55 31.99 22.29
N ALA A 12 1.62 31.48 21.67
CA ALA A 12 1.53 30.81 20.37
C ALA A 12 0.96 29.40 20.56
N LEU A 13 -0.27 29.16 20.09
CA LEU A 13 -0.79 27.80 19.92
C LEU A 13 -0.13 27.19 18.67
N THR A 14 0.79 26.26 18.87
CA THR A 14 1.22 25.36 17.79
C THR A 14 0.09 24.37 17.51
N ALA A 15 -0.55 24.49 16.35
CA ALA A 15 -1.45 23.46 15.85
C ALA A 15 -0.63 22.18 15.60
N THR A 16 -0.83 21.15 16.42
CA THR A 16 -0.32 19.81 16.12
C THR A 16 -1.20 19.23 15.03
N GLU A 17 -0.75 19.30 13.79
CA GLU A 17 -1.39 18.56 12.70
C GLU A 17 -1.27 17.06 12.96
N PRO A 18 -2.37 16.28 12.84
CA PRO A 18 -2.31 14.84 13.02
C PRO A 18 -1.45 14.23 11.89
N VAL A 19 -0.26 13.78 12.26
CA VAL A 19 0.58 12.96 11.37
C VAL A 19 -0.18 11.64 11.13
N PRO A 20 -0.59 11.32 9.88
CA PRO A 20 -1.20 10.03 9.62
C PRO A 20 -0.20 8.95 10.02
N ALA A 21 -0.65 7.98 10.81
CA ALA A 21 0.14 6.80 11.11
C ALA A 21 0.58 6.18 9.77
N ALA A 22 1.88 6.22 9.50
CA ALA A 22 2.45 5.63 8.31
C ALA A 22 2.08 4.14 8.31
N ALA A 23 1.19 3.74 7.39
CA ALA A 23 1.16 2.36 6.94
C ALA A 23 2.60 2.00 6.55
N PRO A 24 3.05 0.75 6.78
CA PRO A 24 4.37 0.31 6.30
C PRO A 24 4.49 0.70 4.83
N ASP A 25 5.64 1.22 4.42
CA ASP A 25 5.90 1.87 3.12
C ASP A 25 5.54 0.99 1.90
N THR A 26 4.24 0.85 1.65
CA THR A 26 3.62 0.15 0.53
C THR A 26 3.53 1.05 -0.69
N ALA A 27 3.93 2.31 -0.57
CA ALA A 27 3.97 3.27 -1.65
C ALA A 27 5.39 3.43 -2.18
N HIS A 28 5.55 3.50 -3.50
CA HIS A 28 6.80 3.86 -4.14
C HIS A 28 6.52 5.04 -5.08
N GLN A 29 7.18 6.17 -4.84
CA GLN A 29 7.00 7.37 -5.63
C GLN A 29 8.21 7.58 -6.54
N VAL A 30 7.92 7.97 -7.78
CA VAL A 30 8.92 8.40 -8.76
C VAL A 30 8.41 9.66 -9.47
N GLN A 31 9.35 10.47 -9.95
CA GLN A 31 9.05 11.59 -10.82
C GLN A 31 9.53 11.25 -12.22
N LEU A 32 8.68 11.54 -13.20
CA LEU A 32 8.97 11.34 -14.61
C LEU A 32 8.86 12.69 -15.33
N ASP A 33 9.88 13.08 -16.08
CA ASP A 33 9.76 14.21 -16.98
C ASP A 33 9.08 13.76 -18.29
N HIS A 34 7.94 14.37 -18.61
CA HIS A 34 7.18 14.10 -19.82
C HIS A 34 6.91 15.43 -20.54
N ARG A 35 7.46 15.59 -21.75
CA ARG A 35 7.29 16.80 -22.59
C ARG A 35 7.61 18.12 -21.88
N GLY A 36 8.61 18.11 -21.00
CA GLY A 36 9.03 19.29 -20.23
C GLY A 36 8.18 19.58 -18.98
N GLN A 37 7.26 18.67 -18.62
CA GLN A 37 6.47 18.73 -17.41
C GLN A 37 6.79 17.56 -16.50
N ARG A 38 6.82 17.81 -15.19
CA ARG A 38 7.07 16.80 -14.17
C ARG A 38 5.77 16.09 -13.81
N VAL A 39 5.75 14.77 -13.96
CA VAL A 39 4.62 13.90 -13.61
C VAL A 39 4.97 13.17 -12.32
N ASP A 40 4.10 13.31 -11.31
CA ASP A 40 4.23 12.57 -10.06
C ASP A 40 3.57 11.21 -10.20
N VAL A 41 4.33 10.14 -9.97
CA VAL A 41 3.86 8.76 -10.13
C VAL A 41 3.97 8.05 -8.80
N THR A 42 2.87 7.48 -8.32
CA THR A 42 2.83 6.68 -7.12
C THR A 42 2.39 5.26 -7.44
N TYR A 43 3.21 4.30 -7.08
CA TYR A 43 2.89 2.88 -7.07
C TYR A 43 2.48 2.46 -5.66
N ARG A 44 1.44 1.66 -5.51
CA ARG A 44 0.98 1.14 -4.23
C ARG A 44 0.71 -0.36 -4.31
N SER A 45 1.21 -1.12 -3.34
CA SER A 45 0.81 -2.52 -3.19
C SER A 45 -0.53 -2.62 -2.47
N ASP A 46 -1.47 -3.37 -3.05
CA ASP A 46 -2.72 -3.80 -2.42
C ASP A 46 -2.59 -5.28 -2.04
N VAL A 47 -2.83 -5.60 -0.76
CA VAL A 47 -2.67 -6.96 -0.23
C VAL A 47 -4.00 -7.47 0.28
N SER A 48 -4.49 -8.55 -0.31
CA SER A 48 -5.71 -9.23 0.14
C SER A 48 -5.39 -10.64 0.62
N VAL A 49 -5.99 -11.06 1.74
CA VAL A 49 -5.71 -12.38 2.35
C VAL A 49 -6.96 -13.24 2.36
N THR A 50 -6.83 -14.45 1.84
CA THR A 50 -7.86 -15.49 1.88
C THR A 50 -7.42 -16.64 2.79
N HIS A 51 -8.40 -17.26 3.45
CA HIS A 51 -8.19 -18.34 4.40
C HIS A 51 -8.98 -19.58 4.00
N ARG A 52 -8.42 -20.76 4.26
CA ARG A 52 -9.09 -22.05 4.05
C ARG A 52 -8.84 -22.97 5.23
N GLN A 53 -9.91 -23.45 5.85
CA GLN A 53 -9.84 -24.50 6.85
C GLN A 53 -9.52 -25.83 6.17
N VAL A 54 -8.46 -26.51 6.63
CA VAL A 54 -8.05 -27.82 6.12
C VAL A 54 -7.81 -28.80 7.27
N GLY A 55 -7.99 -30.09 7.00
CA GLY A 55 -7.83 -31.15 7.99
C GLY A 55 -9.04 -31.33 8.92
N ALA A 56 -8.87 -32.18 9.93
CA ALA A 56 -9.93 -32.58 10.85
C ALA A 56 -9.54 -32.35 12.31
N VAL A 57 -10.56 -32.12 13.14
CA VAL A 57 -10.41 -32.10 14.59
C VAL A 57 -10.02 -33.51 15.06
N GLY A 58 -9.03 -33.59 15.94
CA GLY A 58 -8.61 -34.87 16.53
C GLY A 58 -9.66 -35.37 17.52
N ALA A 59 -9.79 -36.69 17.65
CA ALA A 59 -10.54 -37.29 18.74
C ALA A 59 -9.90 -36.93 20.10
N PRO A 60 -10.63 -36.98 21.23
CA PRO A 60 -10.05 -36.77 22.56
C PRO A 60 -8.80 -37.62 22.77
N GLY A 61 -7.71 -36.99 23.24
CA GLY A 61 -6.41 -37.65 23.43
C GLY A 61 -5.55 -37.82 22.16
N ARG A 62 -6.02 -37.39 20.99
CA ARG A 62 -5.26 -37.41 19.73
C ARG A 62 -4.89 -36.00 19.26
N PRO A 63 -3.68 -35.77 18.73
CA PRO A 63 -3.35 -34.50 18.10
C PRO A 63 -4.28 -34.22 16.91
N SER A 64 -4.71 -32.96 16.80
CA SER A 64 -5.51 -32.50 15.67
C SER A 64 -4.63 -32.22 14.45
N ALA A 65 -5.10 -32.64 13.28
CA ALA A 65 -4.51 -32.27 11.99
C ALA A 65 -5.14 -30.99 11.40
N LEU A 66 -5.95 -30.28 12.19
CA LEU A 66 -6.64 -29.08 11.76
C LEU A 66 -5.63 -27.94 11.55
N ARG A 67 -5.68 -27.34 10.36
CA ARG A 67 -4.83 -26.21 9.98
C ARG A 67 -5.66 -25.15 9.29
N CYS A 68 -5.27 -23.90 9.46
CA CYS A 68 -5.67 -22.83 8.58
C CYS A 68 -4.60 -22.65 7.50
N ALA A 69 -4.93 -22.95 6.25
CA ALA A 69 -4.13 -22.54 5.11
C ALA A 69 -4.51 -21.10 4.72
N TRP A 70 -3.54 -20.32 4.25
CA TRP A 70 -3.79 -18.95 3.83
C TRP A 70 -3.01 -18.60 2.58
N GLN A 71 -3.58 -17.68 1.80
CA GLN A 71 -2.96 -17.09 0.62
C GLN A 71 -3.18 -15.57 0.64
N ALA A 72 -2.10 -14.81 0.53
CA ALA A 72 -2.13 -13.38 0.33
C ALA A 72 -1.84 -13.05 -1.14
N SER A 73 -2.78 -12.41 -1.83
CA SER A 73 -2.57 -11.84 -3.16
C SER A 73 -1.99 -10.44 -3.03
N VAL A 74 -0.98 -10.13 -3.84
CA VAL A 74 -0.34 -8.81 -3.89
C VAL A 74 -0.53 -8.24 -5.28
N ALA A 75 -1.39 -7.23 -5.42
CA ALA A 75 -1.56 -6.46 -6.65
C ALA A 75 -0.79 -5.14 -6.55
N VAL A 76 -0.39 -4.56 -7.68
CA VAL A 76 0.25 -3.24 -7.72
C VAL A 76 -0.62 -2.28 -8.51
N GLN A 77 -0.98 -1.19 -7.85
CA GLN A 77 -1.71 -0.06 -8.41
C GLN A 77 -0.72 1.07 -8.75
N ARG A 78 -0.95 1.74 -9.88
CA ARG A 78 -0.25 2.97 -10.26
C ARG A 78 -1.24 4.11 -10.33
N GLU A 79 -0.80 5.28 -9.87
CA GLU A 79 -1.45 6.57 -10.09
C GLU A 79 -0.40 7.56 -10.60
N ALA A 80 -0.60 8.14 -11.78
CA ALA A 80 0.23 9.19 -12.33
C ALA A 80 -0.57 10.50 -12.42
N ARG A 81 -0.05 11.56 -11.82
CA ARG A 81 -0.68 12.89 -11.77
C ARG A 81 0.10 13.85 -12.65
N HIS A 82 -0.56 14.34 -13.70
CA HIS A 82 0.03 15.28 -14.62
C HIS A 82 -0.32 16.72 -14.22
N PRO A 83 0.60 17.71 -14.35
CA PRO A 83 0.33 19.11 -14.00
C PRO A 83 -0.84 19.74 -14.77
N ALA A 84 -1.14 19.24 -15.97
CA ALA A 84 -2.30 19.64 -16.76
C ALA A 84 -3.66 19.16 -16.20
N GLY A 85 -3.67 18.51 -15.02
CA GLY A 85 -4.88 18.17 -14.27
C GLY A 85 -5.47 16.78 -14.53
N HIS A 86 -4.90 16.00 -15.45
CA HIS A 86 -5.34 14.62 -15.67
C HIS A 86 -4.59 13.63 -14.76
N VAL A 87 -5.30 12.58 -14.36
CA VAL A 87 -4.79 11.50 -13.50
C VAL A 87 -4.99 10.17 -14.23
N LEU A 88 -3.92 9.39 -14.35
CA LEU A 88 -3.96 8.04 -14.91
C LEU A 88 -3.78 7.03 -13.77
N ALA A 89 -4.83 6.29 -13.43
CA ALA A 89 -4.81 5.30 -12.36
C ALA A 89 -5.27 3.92 -12.84
N ARG A 90 -4.49 2.86 -12.55
CA ARG A 90 -4.82 1.47 -12.90
C ARG A 90 -3.98 0.45 -12.13
N THR A 91 -4.43 -0.80 -12.15
CA THR A 91 -3.60 -1.95 -11.80
C THR A 91 -2.56 -2.19 -12.91
N VAL A 92 -1.29 -2.32 -12.52
CA VAL A 92 -0.14 -2.50 -13.44
C VAL A 92 0.52 -3.88 -13.30
N SER A 93 0.13 -4.69 -12.32
CA SER A 93 0.55 -6.09 -12.22
C SER A 93 -0.54 -7.00 -11.66
N ALA A 94 -0.57 -8.23 -12.15
CA ALA A 94 -1.41 -9.28 -11.61
C ALA A 94 -0.87 -9.80 -10.27
N ASP A 95 -1.74 -10.48 -9.53
CA ASP A 95 -1.45 -10.94 -8.17
C ASP A 95 -0.20 -11.83 -8.09
N LYS A 96 0.72 -11.46 -7.20
CA LYS A 96 1.78 -12.37 -6.73
C LYS A 96 1.34 -13.06 -5.44
N PRO A 97 0.95 -14.35 -5.46
CA PRO A 97 0.48 -15.03 -4.27
C PRO A 97 1.64 -15.35 -3.32
N LEU A 98 1.44 -15.05 -2.04
CA LEU A 98 2.21 -15.54 -0.90
C LEU A 98 1.34 -16.55 -0.16
N THR A 99 1.90 -17.66 0.30
CA THR A 99 1.11 -18.72 0.94
C THR A 99 1.71 -19.15 2.26
N GLY A 100 0.86 -19.65 3.16
CA GLY A 100 1.31 -20.24 4.41
C GLY A 100 0.24 -21.10 5.09
N SER A 101 0.59 -21.63 6.25
CA SER A 101 -0.33 -22.42 7.05
C SER A 101 -0.03 -22.29 8.54
N ARG A 102 -1.08 -22.30 9.36
CA ARG A 102 -1.01 -22.29 10.83
C ARG A 102 -1.82 -23.45 11.41
N PRO A 103 -1.41 -24.06 12.54
CA PRO A 103 -2.25 -25.00 13.27
C PRO A 103 -3.51 -24.33 13.81
N GLY A 104 -4.61 -25.09 13.86
CA GLY A 104 -5.88 -24.67 14.46
C GLY A 104 -6.92 -24.12 13.49
N TRP A 105 -7.92 -23.45 14.06
CA TRP A 105 -9.06 -22.89 13.35
C TRP A 105 -8.70 -21.56 12.68
N CYS A 106 -9.14 -21.33 11.46
CA CYS A 106 -8.89 -20.04 10.79
C CYS A 106 -9.44 -18.84 11.58
N ALA A 107 -10.54 -19.03 12.31
CA ALA A 107 -11.14 -17.97 13.13
C ALA A 107 -10.19 -17.46 14.23
N THR A 108 -9.30 -18.31 14.76
CA THR A 108 -8.37 -17.96 15.85
C THR A 108 -7.02 -17.46 15.34
N GLN A 109 -6.68 -17.72 14.07
CA GLN A 109 -5.35 -17.46 13.53
C GLN A 109 -5.22 -16.14 12.77
N LYS A 110 -6.29 -15.33 12.65
CA LYS A 110 -6.31 -14.12 11.80
C LYS A 110 -5.15 -13.16 12.11
N ASP A 111 -4.96 -12.81 13.38
CA ASP A 111 -3.91 -11.86 13.78
C ASP A 111 -2.50 -12.43 13.58
N ALA A 112 -2.32 -13.71 13.89
CA ALA A 112 -1.07 -14.41 13.66
C ALA A 112 -0.73 -14.52 12.16
N ILE A 113 -1.73 -14.69 11.30
CA ILE A 113 -1.57 -14.69 9.84
C ILE A 113 -1.27 -13.27 9.34
N ALA A 114 -1.91 -12.24 9.88
CA ALA A 114 -1.57 -10.86 9.56
C ALA A 114 -0.11 -10.55 9.88
N GLN A 115 0.41 -11.05 11.00
CA GLN A 115 1.84 -10.97 11.35
C GLN A 115 2.73 -11.77 10.38
N ASP A 116 2.31 -12.97 9.96
CA ASP A 116 3.05 -13.76 8.97
C ASP A 116 3.17 -13.00 7.64
N VAL A 117 2.09 -12.34 7.19
CA VAL A 117 2.09 -11.51 5.97
C VAL A 117 2.95 -10.26 6.17
N ALA A 118 2.86 -9.58 7.32
CA ALA A 118 3.70 -8.43 7.64
C ALA A 118 5.19 -8.78 7.65
N ALA A 119 5.56 -9.98 8.11
CA ALA A 119 6.93 -10.50 8.05
C ALA A 119 7.43 -10.74 6.61
N ARG A 120 6.53 -10.71 5.60
CA ARG A 120 6.87 -10.76 4.17
C ARG A 120 6.93 -9.38 3.51
N SER A 121 6.89 -8.30 4.28
CA SER A 121 6.95 -6.92 3.77
C SER A 121 8.11 -6.66 2.81
N GLY A 122 9.30 -7.23 3.07
CA GLY A 122 10.45 -7.13 2.16
C GLY A 122 10.16 -7.70 0.77
N ALA A 123 9.57 -8.90 0.68
CA ALA A 123 9.21 -9.53 -0.59
C ALA A 123 8.09 -8.79 -1.33
N ILE A 124 7.17 -8.17 -0.59
CA ILE A 124 6.11 -7.31 -1.15
C ILE A 124 6.74 -6.03 -1.73
N ARG A 125 7.68 -5.41 -1.01
CA ARG A 125 8.40 -4.22 -1.46
C ARG A 125 9.26 -4.50 -2.69
N GLU A 126 10.01 -5.58 -2.70
CA GLU A 126 10.80 -6.01 -3.87
C GLU A 126 9.91 -6.22 -5.10
N HIS A 127 8.74 -6.84 -4.91
CA HIS A 127 7.78 -7.01 -6.00
C HIS A 127 7.26 -5.66 -6.52
N LEU A 128 6.88 -4.74 -5.63
CA LEU A 128 6.45 -3.38 -5.98
C LEU A 128 7.50 -2.65 -6.82
N LEU A 129 8.75 -2.65 -6.36
CA LEU A 129 9.86 -1.99 -7.06
C LEU A 129 10.11 -2.63 -8.43
N ALA A 130 10.08 -3.96 -8.52
CA ALA A 130 10.26 -4.67 -9.78
C ALA A 130 9.12 -4.40 -10.77
N VAL A 131 7.88 -4.26 -10.31
CA VAL A 131 6.75 -3.85 -11.14
C VAL A 131 6.92 -2.42 -11.62
N ALA A 132 7.20 -1.48 -10.71
CA ALA A 132 7.39 -0.07 -11.04
C ALA A 132 8.50 0.14 -12.09
N ALA A 133 9.60 -0.59 -11.98
CA ALA A 133 10.71 -0.53 -12.95
C ALA A 133 10.30 -1.01 -14.35
N ARG A 134 9.54 -2.12 -14.45
CA ARG A 134 9.09 -2.66 -15.75
C ARG A 134 8.01 -1.83 -16.42
N ASP A 135 7.24 -1.09 -15.63
CA ASP A 135 6.07 -0.36 -16.09
C ASP A 135 6.41 1.02 -16.70
N GLN A 136 7.65 1.50 -16.57
CA GLN A 136 8.09 2.83 -17.00
C GLN A 136 7.78 3.12 -18.48
N ASP A 137 8.15 2.23 -19.40
CA ASP A 137 7.92 2.44 -20.83
C ASP A 137 6.42 2.47 -21.18
N SER A 138 5.63 1.62 -20.52
CA SER A 138 4.18 1.59 -20.69
C SER A 138 3.52 2.88 -20.17
N LEU A 139 4.01 3.42 -19.06
CA LEU A 139 3.53 4.69 -18.53
C LEU A 139 3.81 5.86 -19.49
N VAL A 140 5.00 5.93 -20.09
CA VAL A 140 5.33 6.98 -21.06
C VAL A 140 4.36 6.95 -22.25
N ALA A 141 4.09 5.76 -22.79
CA ALA A 141 3.15 5.60 -23.89
C ALA A 141 1.70 5.98 -23.48
N GLU A 142 1.27 5.64 -22.27
CA GLU A 142 -0.04 6.06 -21.75
C GLU A 142 -0.16 7.59 -21.61
N LEU A 143 0.91 8.27 -21.19
CA LEU A 143 0.95 9.72 -21.09
C LEU A 143 0.90 10.41 -22.46
N ASP A 144 1.67 9.92 -23.45
CA ASP A 144 1.59 10.44 -24.83
C ASP A 144 0.16 10.28 -25.38
N ALA A 145 -0.44 9.10 -25.22
CA ALA A 145 -1.80 8.84 -25.69
C ALA A 145 -2.87 9.67 -24.95
N ALA A 146 -2.66 10.03 -23.69
CA ALA A 146 -3.53 10.92 -22.94
C ALA A 146 -3.39 12.38 -23.41
N HIS A 147 -2.16 12.81 -23.74
CA HIS A 147 -1.89 14.14 -24.28
C HIS A 147 -2.56 14.35 -25.65
N ASP A 148 -2.41 13.39 -26.56
CA ASP A 148 -2.99 13.48 -27.91
C ASP A 148 -4.52 13.59 -27.86
N ARG A 149 -5.16 12.87 -26.92
CA ARG A 149 -6.60 12.95 -26.66
C ARG A 149 -7.07 14.31 -26.16
N VAL A 150 -6.21 15.08 -25.49
CA VAL A 150 -6.56 16.43 -25.01
C VAL A 150 -6.42 17.47 -26.12
N ARG A 151 -5.59 17.22 -27.13
CA ARG A 151 -5.33 18.16 -28.24
C ARG A 151 -6.17 17.95 -29.50
N GLY A 152 -6.69 16.75 -29.72
CA GLY A 152 -7.61 16.43 -30.82
C GLY A 152 -9.05 16.86 -30.51
#